data_AF-A0A7C7RDV0-F1
#
_entry.id   AF-A0A7C7RDV0-F1
#
_cell.length_a   1.000
_cell.length_b   1.000
_cell.length_c   1.000
_cell.angle_alpha   90.00
_cell.angle_beta   90.00
_cell.angle_gamma   90.00
#
_symmetry.space_group_name_H-M   'P 1'
#
loop_
_entity.id
_entity.type
_entity.pdbx_description
1 polymer ?
#
loop_
_entity_poly.entity_id
_entity_poly.type
_entity_poly.pdbx_seq_one_letter_code
_entity_poly.pdbx_strand_id
1 'polypeptide(L)'
;MLKIRRKKAKEEEQKEKQIVVEGQENELVESISLLAREDKGSVKKIITEVDTTVKEATKESLKSLKLLEEGRCPECGRKTKQFLFTSVCPYCGWSSFISPQQRKRIIVHLKDGFSIECDSTFDTKKGDILCITNDVVRQKVPRENVNYTEFAWTEEEIRERKTQREREATGICDWCGAALPKAQMDVVYAAFGASQERYLFCSSRCKLAFQGQYPVRIHRNCYQRLCEECDECIKKYDASDERIIRIEELAKEES
;
A
#
# COMPACT_ATOMS: atom_id res chain seq x y z
N MET A 1 29.01 15.94 14.51
CA MET A 1 28.20 16.02 15.74
C MET A 1 26.68 16.16 15.54
N LEU A 2 26.17 16.89 14.53
CA LEU A 2 24.71 17.07 14.33
C LEU A 2 23.90 15.79 14.03
N LYS A 3 24.49 14.79 13.34
CA LYS A 3 23.79 13.54 13.00
C LYS A 3 23.49 12.64 14.21
N ILE A 4 24.30 12.71 15.26
CA ILE A 4 24.13 11.90 16.48
C ILE A 4 23.01 12.48 17.36
N ARG A 5 22.91 13.82 17.43
CA ARG A 5 21.81 14.50 18.16
C ARG A 5 20.43 14.23 17.56
N ARG A 6 20.30 14.19 16.23
CA ARG A 6 19.03 13.86 15.55
C ARG A 6 18.59 12.41 15.75
N LYS A 7 19.53 11.48 15.94
CA LYS A 7 19.22 10.07 16.18
C LYS A 7 18.72 9.84 17.60
N LYS A 8 19.35 10.48 18.60
CA LYS A 8 18.90 10.45 20.00
C LYS A 8 17.52 11.08 20.21
N ALA A 9 17.24 12.22 19.57
CA ALA A 9 15.93 12.87 19.66
C ALA A 9 14.79 11.99 19.08
N LYS A 10 15.05 11.24 18.00
CA LYS A 10 14.07 10.28 17.44
C LYS A 10 13.85 9.06 18.33
N GLU A 11 14.89 8.58 19.02
CA GLU A 11 14.78 7.47 19.97
C GLU A 11 14.06 7.89 21.26
N GLU A 12 14.25 9.13 21.72
CA GLU A 12 13.50 9.70 22.86
C GLU A 12 12.03 9.94 22.51
N GLU A 13 11.73 10.50 21.33
CA GLU A 13 10.34 10.70 20.88
C GLU A 13 9.62 9.36 20.62
N GLN A 14 10.33 8.33 20.16
CA GLN A 14 9.79 6.98 20.04
C GLN A 14 9.54 6.34 21.41
N LYS A 15 10.44 6.52 22.38
CA LYS A 15 10.25 6.06 23.76
C LYS A 15 9.11 6.78 24.45
N GLU A 16 8.98 8.09 24.30
CA GLU A 16 7.84 8.85 24.86
C GLU A 16 6.52 8.40 24.25
N LYS A 17 6.45 8.18 22.92
CA LYS A 17 5.25 7.60 22.28
C LYS A 17 4.96 6.18 22.77
N GLN A 18 5.97 5.38 23.07
CA GLN A 18 5.81 4.04 23.64
C GLN A 18 5.28 4.09 25.09
N ILE A 19 5.79 5.02 25.90
CA ILE A 19 5.38 5.23 27.31
C ILE A 19 3.95 5.78 27.40
N VAL A 20 3.53 6.65 26.48
CA VAL A 20 2.14 7.20 26.45
C VAL A 20 1.12 6.11 26.09
N VAL A 21 1.46 5.17 25.20
CA VAL A 21 0.59 4.03 24.85
C VAL A 21 0.50 3.04 26.02
N GLU A 22 1.62 2.71 26.67
CA GLU A 22 1.62 1.84 27.86
C GLU A 22 0.87 2.45 29.05
N GLY A 23 0.92 3.78 29.23
CA GLY A 23 0.20 4.48 30.30
C GLY A 23 -1.32 4.45 30.12
N GLN A 24 -1.81 4.61 28.90
CA GLN A 24 -3.25 4.55 28.59
C GLN A 24 -3.82 3.14 28.68
N GLU A 25 -3.04 2.12 28.30
CA GLU A 25 -3.43 0.72 28.49
C GLU A 25 -3.53 0.35 29.98
N ASN A 26 -2.59 0.82 30.81
CA ASN A 26 -2.62 0.57 32.25
C ASN A 26 -3.79 1.28 32.95
N GLU A 27 -4.11 2.53 32.61
CA GLU A 27 -5.31 3.22 33.15
C GLU A 27 -6.62 2.56 32.70
N LEU A 28 -6.70 2.07 31.46
CA LEU A 28 -7.85 1.27 31.00
C LEU A 28 -7.94 -0.06 31.77
N VAL A 29 -6.83 -0.76 31.96
CA VAL A 29 -6.79 -2.05 32.67
C VAL A 29 -7.14 -1.87 34.16
N GLU A 30 -6.71 -0.78 34.80
CA GLU A 30 -7.06 -0.47 36.18
C GLU A 30 -8.54 -0.05 36.33
N SER A 31 -9.06 0.79 35.44
CA SER A 31 -10.47 1.18 35.43
C SER A 31 -11.41 0.00 35.10
N ILE A 32 -10.99 -0.91 34.21
CA ILE A 32 -11.67 -2.18 33.95
C ILE A 32 -11.58 -3.12 35.16
N SER A 33 -10.46 -3.15 35.88
CA SER A 33 -10.29 -3.97 37.09
C SER A 33 -11.12 -3.46 38.27
N LEU A 34 -11.37 -2.15 38.36
CA LEU A 34 -12.28 -1.56 39.32
C LEU A 34 -13.74 -1.93 39.01
N LEU A 35 -14.15 -1.93 37.74
CA LEU A 35 -15.49 -2.38 37.30
C LEU A 35 -15.69 -3.90 37.44
N ALA A 36 -14.62 -4.69 37.31
CA ALA A 36 -14.65 -6.15 37.48
C ALA A 36 -14.87 -6.62 38.93
N ARG A 37 -14.76 -5.72 39.91
CA ARG A 37 -15.05 -6.03 41.32
C ARG A 37 -16.55 -6.05 41.62
N GLU A 38 -17.38 -5.41 40.79
CA GLU A 38 -18.82 -5.26 41.07
C GLU A 38 -19.72 -6.27 40.34
N ASP A 39 -19.33 -6.87 39.20
CA ASP A 39 -20.12 -7.96 38.59
C ASP A 39 -19.33 -8.82 37.58
N LYS A 40 -18.70 -9.90 38.05
CA LYS A 40 -17.77 -10.75 37.27
C LYS A 40 -18.39 -11.47 36.06
N GLY A 41 -19.71 -11.63 36.02
CA GLY A 41 -20.43 -12.30 34.92
C GLY A 41 -20.80 -11.35 33.77
N SER A 42 -21.16 -10.12 34.10
CA SER A 42 -21.52 -9.07 33.13
C SER A 42 -20.28 -8.56 32.39
N VAL A 43 -19.20 -8.29 33.14
CA VAL A 43 -17.95 -7.74 32.58
C VAL A 43 -17.28 -8.69 31.60
N LYS A 44 -17.30 -10.01 31.85
CA LYS A 44 -16.73 -10.99 30.89
C LYS A 44 -17.50 -11.04 29.56
N LYS A 45 -18.83 -10.95 29.60
CA LYS A 45 -19.65 -10.91 28.37
C LYS A 45 -19.38 -9.62 27.59
N ILE A 46 -19.30 -8.48 28.29
CA ILE A 46 -18.97 -7.19 27.69
C ILE A 46 -17.57 -7.22 27.07
N ILE A 47 -16.56 -7.78 27.75
CA ILE A 47 -15.21 -7.92 27.19
C ILE A 47 -15.21 -8.79 25.93
N THR A 48 -15.92 -9.92 25.93
CA THR A 48 -16.00 -10.77 24.73
C THR A 48 -16.73 -10.09 23.58
N GLU A 49 -17.78 -9.32 23.86
CA GLU A 49 -18.52 -8.55 22.84
C GLU A 49 -17.67 -7.40 22.27
N VAL A 50 -16.92 -6.69 23.13
CA VAL A 50 -15.97 -5.65 22.72
C VAL A 50 -14.85 -6.24 21.86
N ASP A 51 -14.26 -7.37 22.24
CA ASP A 51 -13.23 -8.02 21.43
C ASP A 51 -13.76 -8.50 20.07
N THR A 52 -15.00 -9.01 20.02
CA THR A 52 -15.62 -9.40 18.74
C THR A 52 -15.88 -8.19 17.85
N THR A 53 -16.40 -7.10 18.40
CA THR A 53 -16.68 -5.87 17.63
C THR A 53 -15.41 -5.19 17.16
N VAL A 54 -14.35 -5.17 17.97
CA VAL A 54 -13.03 -4.66 17.57
C VAL A 54 -12.45 -5.49 16.43
N LYS A 55 -12.53 -6.83 16.51
CA LYS A 55 -12.09 -7.75 15.45
C LYS A 55 -12.90 -7.60 14.17
N GLU A 56 -14.20 -7.37 14.27
CA GLU A 56 -15.07 -7.15 13.12
C GLU A 56 -14.80 -5.80 12.45
N ALA A 57 -14.65 -4.73 13.24
CA ALA A 57 -14.31 -3.40 12.72
C ALA A 57 -12.93 -3.37 12.05
N THR A 58 -11.95 -4.11 12.57
CA THR A 58 -10.65 -4.28 11.91
C THR A 58 -10.76 -5.09 10.62
N LYS A 59 -11.55 -6.18 10.59
CA LYS A 59 -11.79 -6.96 9.36
C LYS A 59 -12.47 -6.12 8.27
N GLU A 60 -13.45 -5.31 8.64
CA GLU A 60 -14.16 -4.42 7.71
C GLU A 60 -13.21 -3.34 7.15
N SER A 61 -12.36 -2.78 8.01
CA SER A 61 -11.31 -1.82 7.62
C SER A 61 -10.27 -2.45 6.67
N LEU A 62 -9.86 -3.69 6.92
CA LEU A 62 -8.94 -4.40 6.02
C LEU A 62 -9.59 -4.73 4.68
N LYS A 63 -10.89 -5.06 4.68
CA LYS A 63 -11.65 -5.32 3.45
C LYS A 63 -11.81 -4.04 2.63
N SER A 64 -12.11 -2.92 3.26
CA SER A 64 -12.24 -1.63 2.58
C SER A 64 -10.90 -1.17 1.99
N LEU A 65 -9.78 -1.37 2.70
CA LEU A 65 -8.44 -1.11 2.18
C LEU A 65 -8.12 -1.96 0.94
N LYS A 66 -8.37 -3.28 0.98
CA LYS A 66 -8.16 -4.16 -0.18
C LYS A 66 -9.01 -3.75 -1.39
N LEU A 67 -10.28 -3.40 -1.17
CA LEU A 67 -11.15 -2.92 -2.24
C LEU A 67 -10.59 -1.64 -2.87
N LEU A 68 -10.02 -0.74 -2.07
CA LEU A 68 -9.39 0.47 -2.58
C LEU A 68 -8.10 0.22 -3.36
N GLU A 69 -7.27 -0.72 -2.92
CA GLU A 69 -6.10 -1.19 -3.68
C GLU A 69 -6.50 -1.76 -5.04
N GLU A 70 -7.61 -2.48 -5.11
CA GLU A 70 -8.21 -2.98 -6.36
C GLU A 70 -8.94 -1.90 -7.18
N GLY A 71 -8.97 -0.65 -6.70
CA GLY A 71 -9.64 0.47 -7.36
C GLY A 71 -11.18 0.42 -7.29
N ARG A 72 -11.74 -0.30 -6.31
CA ARG A 72 -13.17 -0.44 -6.07
C ARG A 72 -13.63 0.39 -4.87
N CYS A 73 -14.88 0.81 -4.91
CA CYS A 73 -15.51 1.59 -3.85
C CYS A 73 -15.78 0.69 -2.64
N PRO A 74 -15.41 1.10 -1.42
CA PRO A 74 -15.67 0.30 -0.22
C PRO A 74 -17.17 0.21 0.11
N GLU A 75 -17.96 1.22 -0.27
CA GLU A 75 -19.41 1.26 -0.02
C GLU A 75 -20.20 0.35 -0.97
N CYS A 76 -19.90 0.39 -2.28
CA CYS A 76 -20.73 -0.26 -3.30
C CYS A 76 -20.00 -1.30 -4.17
N GLY A 77 -18.68 -1.50 -3.98
CA GLY A 77 -17.86 -2.48 -4.71
C GLY A 77 -17.62 -2.17 -6.19
N ARG A 78 -18.16 -1.07 -6.72
CA ARG A 78 -17.99 -0.64 -8.12
C ARG A 78 -16.66 0.07 -8.35
N LYS A 79 -16.19 0.13 -9.60
CA LYS A 79 -14.95 0.81 -9.97
C LYS A 79 -14.99 2.29 -9.59
N THR A 80 -13.95 2.73 -8.89
CA THR A 80 -13.70 4.14 -8.59
C THR A 80 -12.91 4.79 -9.72
N LYS A 81 -13.07 6.11 -9.85
CA LYS A 81 -12.23 6.94 -10.69
C LYS A 81 -11.15 7.58 -9.82
N GLN A 82 -9.88 7.32 -10.17
CA GLN A 82 -8.74 7.85 -9.45
C GLN A 82 -8.19 9.13 -10.11
N PHE A 83 -8.27 10.24 -9.39
CA PHE A 83 -7.56 11.49 -9.67
C PHE A 83 -6.22 11.51 -8.91
N LEU A 84 -5.43 12.58 -9.08
CA LEU A 84 -4.09 12.67 -8.47
C LEU A 84 -4.09 12.55 -6.94
N PHE A 85 -5.07 13.18 -6.29
CA PHE A 85 -5.18 13.26 -4.83
C PHE A 85 -6.52 12.74 -4.30
N THR A 86 -7.43 12.30 -5.18
CA THR A 86 -8.79 11.95 -4.81
C THR A 86 -9.24 10.71 -5.57
N SER A 87 -9.88 9.78 -4.87
CA SER A 87 -10.62 8.68 -5.47
C SER A 87 -12.11 8.94 -5.29
N VAL A 88 -12.89 8.86 -6.38
CA VAL A 88 -14.33 9.13 -6.36
C VAL A 88 -15.08 7.96 -6.99
N CYS A 89 -16.11 7.48 -6.31
CA CYS A 89 -17.07 6.55 -6.91
C CYS A 89 -18.15 7.35 -7.66
N PRO A 90 -18.28 7.19 -8.99
CA PRO A 90 -19.29 7.92 -9.76
C PRO A 90 -20.72 7.45 -9.50
N TYR A 91 -20.90 6.29 -8.85
CA TYR A 91 -22.22 5.70 -8.62
C TYR A 91 -22.84 6.09 -7.28
N CYS A 92 -22.08 6.01 -6.19
CA CYS A 92 -22.57 6.33 -4.85
C CYS A 92 -22.04 7.65 -4.29
N GLY A 93 -21.14 8.34 -5.00
CA GLY A 93 -20.56 9.61 -4.56
C GLY A 93 -19.52 9.48 -3.45
N TRP A 94 -19.20 8.26 -3.00
CA TRP A 94 -18.11 8.03 -2.05
C TRP A 94 -16.81 8.65 -2.56
N SER A 95 -16.14 9.40 -1.71
CA SER A 95 -14.84 9.99 -2.02
C SER A 95 -13.85 9.80 -0.88
N SER A 96 -12.60 9.60 -1.26
CA SER A 96 -11.46 9.67 -0.34
C SER A 96 -10.46 10.63 -0.96
N PHE A 97 -10.01 11.59 -0.16
CA PHE A 97 -9.01 12.56 -0.56
C PHE A 97 -7.80 12.46 0.37
N ILE A 98 -6.64 12.79 -0.18
CA ILE A 98 -5.41 12.98 0.58
C ILE A 98 -5.30 14.48 0.82
N SER A 99 -5.12 14.90 2.07
CA SER A 99 -4.89 16.31 2.41
C SER A 99 -3.53 16.77 1.87
N PRO A 100 -3.38 18.07 1.52
CA PRO A 100 -2.07 18.65 1.16
C PRO A 100 -1.01 18.36 2.22
N GLN A 101 0.22 18.08 1.78
CA GLN A 101 1.31 17.75 2.70
C GLN A 101 1.89 19.00 3.34
N GLN A 102 1.84 20.14 2.65
CA GLN A 102 2.19 21.43 3.23
C GLN A 102 1.10 21.91 4.19
N ARG A 103 1.52 22.22 5.43
CA ARG A 103 0.67 22.76 6.50
C ARG A 103 -0.04 24.06 6.05
N LYS A 104 -1.26 24.27 6.54
CA LYS A 104 -2.13 25.45 6.33
C LYS A 104 -2.72 25.69 4.94
N ARG A 105 -3.06 24.65 4.19
CA ARG A 105 -3.59 24.82 2.82
C ARG A 105 -5.01 24.30 2.60
N ILE A 106 -5.69 23.90 3.66
CA ILE A 106 -7.13 23.66 3.59
C ILE A 106 -7.82 24.89 4.17
N ILE A 107 -8.64 25.53 3.34
CA ILE A 107 -9.38 26.73 3.72
C ILE A 107 -10.87 26.37 3.72
N VAL A 108 -11.48 26.42 4.90
CA VAL A 108 -12.92 26.23 5.06
C VAL A 108 -13.58 27.59 5.00
N HIS A 109 -14.34 27.86 3.95
CA HIS A 109 -15.08 29.11 3.78
C HIS A 109 -16.47 28.96 4.38
N LEU A 110 -16.79 29.80 5.36
CA LEU A 110 -18.09 29.85 6.02
C LEU A 110 -19.08 30.71 5.23
N LYS A 111 -20.37 30.49 5.47
CA LYS A 111 -21.45 31.31 4.89
C LYS A 111 -21.37 32.78 5.28
N ASP A 112 -20.82 33.07 6.45
CA ASP A 112 -20.67 34.42 7.00
C ASP A 112 -19.49 35.20 6.35
N GLY A 113 -18.80 34.60 5.37
CA GLY A 113 -17.64 35.20 4.70
C GLY A 113 -16.31 35.04 5.46
N PHE A 114 -16.33 34.44 6.64
CA PHE A 114 -15.12 34.07 7.37
C PHE A 114 -14.48 32.81 6.77
N SER A 115 -13.15 32.78 6.74
CA SER A 115 -12.37 31.64 6.27
C SER A 115 -11.50 31.08 7.40
N ILE A 116 -11.46 29.76 7.52
CA ILE A 116 -10.67 29.05 8.53
C ILE A 116 -9.56 28.29 7.81
N GLU A 117 -8.31 28.63 8.11
CA GLU A 117 -7.15 27.89 7.63
C GLU A 117 -6.83 26.72 8.58
N CYS A 118 -6.69 25.53 8.02
CA CYS A 118 -6.35 24.32 8.77
C CYS A 118 -5.41 23.40 7.98
N ASP A 119 -4.81 22.44 8.68
CA ASP A 119 -3.90 21.44 8.10
C ASP A 119 -4.69 20.26 7.53
N SER A 120 -5.70 19.81 8.27
CA SER A 120 -6.60 18.73 7.85
C SER A 120 -8.03 19.01 8.32
N THR A 121 -8.98 18.49 7.55
CA THR A 121 -10.40 18.49 7.90
C THR A 121 -10.89 17.07 8.07
N PHE A 122 -11.79 16.89 9.03
CA PHE A 122 -12.45 15.60 9.25
C PHE A 122 -13.97 15.79 9.31
N ASP A 123 -14.68 15.12 8.39
CA ASP A 123 -16.13 15.07 8.37
C ASP A 123 -16.62 14.01 9.35
N THR A 124 -17.34 14.44 10.38
CA THR A 124 -18.00 13.51 11.31
C THR A 124 -19.33 13.02 10.73
N LYS A 125 -19.73 11.79 11.06
CA LYS A 125 -21.05 11.25 10.69
C LYS A 125 -22.23 12.09 11.18
N LYS A 126 -22.01 12.92 12.20
CA LYS A 126 -23.01 13.84 12.78
C LYS A 126 -23.18 15.14 11.99
N GLY A 127 -22.45 15.31 10.88
CA GLY A 127 -22.54 16.51 10.04
C GLY A 127 -21.71 17.69 10.54
N ASP A 128 -20.74 17.46 11.42
CA ASP A 128 -19.77 18.47 11.84
C ASP A 128 -18.44 18.28 11.12
N ILE A 129 -17.82 19.38 10.70
CA ILE A 129 -16.46 19.43 10.16
C ILE A 129 -15.51 19.84 11.29
N LEU A 130 -14.50 19.01 11.53
CA LEU A 130 -13.43 19.30 12.49
C LEU A 130 -12.24 19.87 11.73
N CYS A 131 -11.80 21.07 12.10
CA CYS A 131 -10.60 21.71 11.57
C CYS A 131 -9.43 21.42 12.52
N ILE A 132 -8.42 20.71 12.01
CA ILE A 132 -7.26 20.25 12.77
C ILE A 132 -6.04 21.08 12.37
N THR A 133 -5.27 21.52 13.36
CA THR A 133 -4.00 22.23 13.16
C THR A 133 -2.99 21.76 14.20
N ASN A 134 -1.80 21.34 13.76
CA ASN A 134 -0.78 20.75 14.62
C ASN A 134 -1.33 19.61 15.50
N ASP A 135 -2.05 18.66 14.90
CA ASP A 135 -2.65 17.49 15.58
C ASP A 135 -3.67 17.82 16.69
N VAL A 136 -4.15 19.06 16.76
CA VAL A 136 -5.18 19.50 17.70
C VAL A 136 -6.40 20.00 16.94
N VAL A 137 -7.58 19.55 17.36
CA VAL A 137 -8.86 20.10 16.88
C VAL A 137 -8.98 21.52 17.39
N ARG A 138 -8.83 22.51 16.50
CA ARG A 138 -8.92 23.94 16.86
C ARG A 138 -10.34 24.44 16.80
N GLN A 139 -11.11 23.96 15.83
CA GLN A 139 -12.46 24.44 15.59
C GLN A 139 -13.36 23.28 15.15
N LYS A 140 -14.60 23.33 15.63
CA LYS A 140 -15.69 22.43 15.25
C LYS A 140 -16.75 23.29 14.56
N VAL A 141 -17.01 23.01 13.29
CA VAL A 141 -17.91 23.79 12.45
C VAL A 141 -19.06 22.91 11.98
N PRO A 142 -20.33 23.27 12.24
CA PRO A 142 -21.47 22.56 11.64
C PRO A 142 -21.42 22.67 10.10
N ARG A 143 -21.66 21.57 9.38
CA ARG A 143 -21.65 21.56 7.90
C ARG A 143 -22.64 22.54 7.28
N GLU A 144 -23.71 22.86 7.99
CA GLU A 144 -24.69 23.87 7.58
C GLU A 144 -24.09 25.27 7.43
N ASN A 145 -23.01 25.58 8.15
CA ASN A 145 -22.36 26.88 8.12
C ASN A 145 -21.21 26.95 7.12
N VAL A 146 -20.86 25.82 6.50
CA VAL A 146 -19.78 25.74 5.50
C VAL A 146 -20.36 26.00 4.13
N ASN A 147 -19.73 26.91 3.38
CA ASN A 147 -20.07 27.19 1.99
C ASN A 147 -19.31 26.21 1.08
N TYR A 148 -17.97 26.23 1.13
CA TYR A 148 -17.12 25.29 0.42
C TYR A 148 -15.76 25.12 1.13
N THR A 149 -15.10 24.01 0.84
CA THR A 149 -13.75 23.73 1.29
C THR A 149 -12.80 23.84 0.11
N GLU A 150 -11.80 24.70 0.22
CA GLU A 150 -10.76 24.89 -0.78
C GLU A 150 -9.52 24.10 -0.39
N PHE A 151 -8.99 23.33 -1.36
CA PHE A 151 -7.74 22.61 -1.23
C PHE A 151 -6.69 23.32 -2.08
N ALA A 152 -5.90 24.17 -1.46
CA ALA A 152 -4.91 24.99 -2.14
C ALA A 152 -3.63 24.19 -2.44
N TRP A 153 -3.67 23.29 -3.44
CA TRP A 153 -2.50 22.52 -3.88
C TRP A 153 -1.44 23.42 -4.52
N THR A 154 -0.16 23.20 -4.19
CA THR A 154 0.94 23.85 -4.93
C THR A 154 1.21 23.16 -6.26
N GLU A 155 1.70 23.94 -7.24
CA GLU A 155 2.24 23.37 -8.49
C GLU A 155 3.43 22.43 -8.25
N GLU A 156 4.16 22.61 -7.14
CA GLU A 156 5.23 21.69 -6.72
C GLU A 156 4.68 20.33 -6.30
N GLU A 157 3.70 20.30 -5.39
CA GLU A 157 3.04 19.05 -4.95
C GLU A 157 2.33 18.35 -6.11
N ILE A 158 1.66 19.11 -6.98
CA ILE A 158 1.01 18.56 -8.19
C ILE A 158 2.04 17.89 -9.09
N ARG A 159 3.18 18.54 -9.33
CA ARG A 159 4.24 18.01 -10.19
C ARG A 159 4.91 16.80 -9.57
N GLU A 160 5.19 16.82 -8.27
CA GLU A 160 5.77 15.69 -7.56
C GLU A 160 4.84 14.47 -7.61
N ARG A 161 3.55 14.66 -7.31
CA ARG A 161 2.56 13.57 -7.37
C ARG A 161 2.35 13.05 -8.79
N LYS A 162 2.34 13.93 -9.81
CA LYS A 162 2.32 13.51 -11.22
C LYS A 162 3.52 12.64 -11.56
N THR A 163 4.72 13.08 -11.19
CA THR A 163 5.96 12.33 -11.44
C THR A 163 5.94 10.97 -10.72
N GLN A 164 5.45 10.94 -9.48
CA GLN A 164 5.29 9.69 -8.73
C GLN A 164 4.29 8.75 -9.41
N ARG A 165 3.11 9.25 -9.81
CA ARG A 165 2.09 8.45 -10.52
C ARG A 165 2.62 7.94 -11.85
N GLU A 166 3.40 8.75 -12.55
CA GLU A 166 4.08 8.33 -13.78
C GLU A 166 5.07 7.22 -13.49
N ARG A 167 5.88 7.31 -12.43
CA ARG A 167 6.80 6.23 -12.01
C ARG A 167 6.07 4.96 -11.57
N GLU A 168 4.94 5.08 -10.89
CA GLU A 168 4.11 3.92 -10.50
C GLU A 168 3.49 3.26 -11.75
N ALA A 169 3.14 4.06 -12.76
CA ALA A 169 2.56 3.56 -14.01
C ALA A 169 3.60 3.02 -14.99
N THR A 170 4.77 3.65 -15.07
CA THR A 170 5.92 3.17 -15.84
C THR A 170 6.65 2.17 -14.96
N GLY A 171 6.39 0.88 -15.15
CA GLY A 171 7.11 -0.18 -14.45
C GLY A 171 8.63 0.05 -14.44
N ILE A 172 9.32 -0.66 -13.57
CA ILE A 172 10.77 -0.50 -13.37
C ILE A 172 11.51 -1.57 -14.18
N CYS A 173 12.68 -1.24 -14.70
CA CYS A 173 13.57 -2.22 -15.34
C CYS A 173 14.13 -3.16 -14.26
N ASP A 174 13.92 -4.46 -14.42
CA ASP A 174 14.33 -5.47 -13.44
C ASP A 174 15.85 -5.68 -13.37
N TRP A 175 16.61 -5.15 -14.34
CA TRP A 175 18.08 -5.20 -14.30
C TRP A 175 18.72 -4.00 -13.62
N CYS A 176 18.33 -2.78 -14.01
CA CYS A 176 19.03 -1.55 -13.61
C CYS A 176 18.21 -0.64 -12.68
N GLY A 177 16.95 -0.97 -12.41
CA GLY A 177 16.08 -0.15 -11.54
C GLY A 177 15.61 1.17 -12.17
N ALA A 178 15.90 1.42 -13.45
CA ALA A 178 15.45 2.63 -14.15
C ALA A 178 13.99 2.52 -14.59
N ALA A 179 13.28 3.65 -14.72
CA ALA A 179 11.91 3.69 -15.23
C ALA A 179 11.84 3.18 -16.68
N LEU A 180 10.85 2.35 -16.98
CA LEU A 180 10.65 1.81 -18.33
C LEU A 180 10.07 2.88 -19.28
N PRO A 181 10.63 3.05 -20.48
CA PRO A 181 10.03 3.92 -21.49
C PRO A 181 8.73 3.29 -22.00
N LYS A 182 7.64 4.08 -22.06
CA LYS A 182 6.30 3.62 -22.47
C LYS A 182 6.25 3.00 -23.87
N ALA A 183 7.17 3.36 -24.76
CA ALA A 183 7.14 2.98 -26.18
C ALA A 183 7.91 1.70 -26.51
N GLN A 184 8.85 1.26 -25.66
CA GLN A 184 9.73 0.14 -25.97
C GLN A 184 10.13 -0.59 -24.68
N MET A 185 9.39 -1.63 -24.35
CA MET A 185 9.67 -2.49 -23.21
C MET A 185 10.06 -3.86 -23.73
N ASP A 186 11.30 -4.26 -23.46
CA ASP A 186 11.77 -5.60 -23.75
C ASP A 186 11.25 -6.52 -22.62
N VAL A 187 10.49 -7.56 -22.97
CA VAL A 187 9.97 -8.54 -22.01
C VAL A 187 10.72 -9.84 -22.18
N VAL A 188 11.13 -10.45 -21.08
CA VAL A 188 11.75 -11.77 -21.06
C VAL A 188 11.05 -12.64 -20.04
N TYR A 189 10.76 -13.87 -20.42
CA TYR A 189 10.37 -14.89 -19.46
C TYR A 189 11.60 -15.73 -19.13
N ALA A 190 11.93 -15.82 -17.86
CA ALA A 190 13.03 -16.64 -17.38
C ALA A 190 12.47 -17.74 -16.47
N ALA A 191 12.85 -18.98 -16.74
CA ALA A 191 12.51 -20.10 -15.87
C ALA A 191 13.61 -20.33 -14.83
N PHE A 192 13.24 -20.31 -13.55
CA PHE A 192 14.11 -20.64 -12.43
C PHE A 192 13.57 -21.91 -11.74
N GLY A 193 14.10 -23.06 -12.14
CA GLY A 193 13.54 -24.33 -11.68
C GLY A 193 12.12 -24.52 -12.20
N ALA A 194 11.16 -24.85 -11.33
CA ALA A 194 9.78 -25.13 -11.76
C ALA A 194 8.94 -23.86 -12.06
N SER A 195 9.40 -22.67 -11.68
CA SER A 195 8.68 -21.41 -11.90
C SER A 195 9.18 -20.67 -13.15
N GLN A 196 8.25 -20.03 -13.86
CA GLN A 196 8.55 -19.10 -14.94
C GLN A 196 8.14 -17.70 -14.49
N GLU A 197 9.09 -16.78 -14.49
CA GLU A 197 8.90 -15.40 -14.05
C GLU A 197 9.05 -14.45 -15.23
N ARG A 198 8.29 -13.35 -15.18
CA ARG A 198 8.28 -12.32 -16.22
C ARG A 198 9.13 -11.14 -15.76
N TYR A 199 10.08 -10.76 -16.61
CA TYR A 199 10.99 -9.64 -16.41
C TYR A 199 10.82 -8.57 -17.52
N LEU A 200 10.99 -7.30 -17.16
CA LEU A 200 10.86 -6.12 -17.99
C LEU A 200 12.19 -5.35 -18.04
N PHE A 201 12.61 -4.93 -19.23
CA PHE A 201 13.86 -4.22 -19.44
C PHE A 201 13.67 -2.90 -20.18
N CYS A 202 14.39 -1.87 -19.75
CA CYS A 202 14.35 -0.53 -20.36
C CYS A 202 15.13 -0.43 -21.67
N SER A 203 15.98 -1.42 -21.97
CA SER A 203 16.81 -1.44 -23.17
C SER A 203 17.27 -2.86 -23.47
N SER A 204 17.58 -3.11 -24.75
CA SER A 204 18.14 -4.38 -25.18
C SER A 204 19.52 -4.67 -24.55
N ARG A 205 20.27 -3.63 -24.14
CA ARG A 205 21.50 -3.80 -23.36
C ARG A 205 21.23 -4.43 -21.99
N CYS A 206 20.21 -3.96 -21.28
CA CYS A 206 19.83 -4.53 -19.98
C CYS A 206 19.30 -5.95 -20.12
N LYS A 207 18.48 -6.20 -21.17
CA LYS A 207 18.03 -7.54 -21.53
C LYS A 207 19.19 -8.50 -21.79
N LEU A 208 20.15 -8.11 -22.63
CA LEU A 208 21.30 -8.95 -22.98
C LEU A 208 22.21 -9.19 -21.78
N ALA A 209 22.40 -8.20 -20.90
CA ALA A 209 23.15 -8.37 -19.66
C ALA A 209 22.47 -9.40 -18.73
N PHE A 210 21.14 -9.30 -18.58
CA PHE A 210 20.36 -10.28 -17.81
C PHE A 210 20.42 -11.68 -18.43
N GLN A 211 20.25 -11.80 -19.76
CA GLN A 211 20.37 -13.07 -20.50
C GLN A 211 21.80 -13.65 -20.46
N GLY A 212 22.80 -12.79 -20.35
CA GLY A 212 24.20 -13.18 -20.16
C GLY A 212 24.46 -13.77 -18.79
N GLN A 213 23.85 -13.21 -17.74
CA GLN A 213 24.03 -13.66 -16.36
C GLN A 213 23.17 -14.89 -16.02
N TYR A 214 21.91 -14.92 -16.47
CA TYR A 214 20.94 -15.94 -16.10
C TYR A 214 20.52 -16.78 -17.30
N PRO A 215 20.30 -18.11 -17.13
CA PRO A 215 19.70 -18.94 -18.16
C PRO A 215 18.27 -18.49 -18.45
N VAL A 216 18.11 -17.69 -19.49
CA VAL A 216 16.79 -17.32 -19.98
C VAL A 216 16.28 -18.46 -20.84
N ARG A 217 15.56 -19.38 -20.19
CA ARG A 217 14.84 -20.48 -20.85
C ARG A 217 13.44 -20.02 -21.20
N ILE A 218 13.03 -20.26 -22.44
CA ILE A 218 11.80 -19.69 -23.02
C ILE A 218 10.53 -20.43 -22.54
N HIS A 219 10.62 -21.71 -22.17
CA HIS A 219 9.45 -22.56 -21.96
C HIS A 219 9.46 -23.38 -20.65
N ARG A 220 8.28 -23.55 -20.04
CA ARG A 220 8.04 -24.36 -18.82
C ARG A 220 8.45 -25.83 -18.97
N ASN A 221 8.27 -26.38 -20.17
CA ASN A 221 8.61 -27.78 -20.51
C ASN A 221 10.10 -28.00 -20.83
N CYS A 222 10.95 -26.99 -20.67
CA CYS A 222 12.39 -27.14 -20.90
C CYS A 222 13.04 -28.19 -19.98
N TYR A 223 12.41 -28.54 -18.85
CA TYR A 223 12.85 -29.60 -17.94
C TYR A 223 12.41 -31.02 -18.34
N GLN A 224 11.58 -31.15 -19.37
CA GLN A 224 11.08 -32.43 -19.89
C GLN A 224 11.75 -32.83 -21.20
N ARG A 225 12.78 -32.07 -21.64
CA ARG A 225 13.51 -32.30 -22.89
C ARG A 225 15.00 -32.07 -22.66
N LEU A 226 15.83 -32.77 -23.42
CA LEU A 226 17.28 -32.55 -23.41
C LEU A 226 17.58 -31.13 -23.92
N CYS A 227 18.43 -30.39 -23.20
CA CYS A 227 18.82 -29.04 -23.58
C CYS A 227 19.53 -28.98 -24.95
N GLU A 228 20.19 -30.07 -25.34
CA GLU A 228 20.88 -30.22 -26.63
C GLU A 228 19.90 -30.17 -27.81
N GLU A 229 18.72 -30.75 -27.64
CA GLU A 229 17.65 -30.85 -28.63
C GLU A 229 16.71 -29.63 -28.64
N CYS A 230 16.93 -28.65 -27.75
CA CYS A 230 16.08 -27.47 -27.64
C CYS A 230 16.59 -26.32 -28.51
N ASP A 231 15.90 -26.04 -29.62
CA ASP A 231 16.20 -24.90 -30.51
C ASP A 231 15.62 -23.57 -30.03
N GLU A 232 14.88 -23.58 -28.93
CA GLU A 232 14.24 -22.39 -28.35
C GLU A 232 15.14 -21.70 -27.31
N CYS A 233 16.19 -22.34 -26.79
CA CYS A 233 17.03 -21.76 -25.74
C CYS A 233 18.33 -21.15 -26.29
N ILE A 234 18.68 -19.95 -25.81
CA ILE A 234 19.92 -19.24 -26.22
C ILE A 234 21.18 -19.91 -25.63
N LYS A 235 21.06 -20.51 -24.44
CA LYS A 235 22.13 -21.30 -23.80
C LYS A 235 21.70 -22.76 -23.68
N LYS A 236 22.47 -23.64 -24.29
CA LYS A 236 22.37 -25.10 -24.12
C LYS A 236 23.28 -25.53 -22.96
N TYR A 237 22.80 -26.47 -22.17
CA TYR A 237 23.54 -27.05 -21.05
C TYR A 237 23.75 -28.53 -21.37
N ASP A 238 24.97 -29.04 -21.17
CA ASP A 238 25.27 -30.45 -21.38
C ASP A 238 24.43 -31.29 -20.43
N ALA A 239 23.76 -32.32 -20.96
CA ALA A 239 22.77 -33.13 -20.25
C ALA A 239 23.38 -34.14 -19.25
N SER A 240 24.41 -33.73 -18.51
CA SER A 240 25.01 -34.51 -17.42
C SER A 240 24.33 -34.28 -16.06
N ASP A 241 23.17 -33.61 -16.04
CA ASP A 241 22.34 -33.47 -14.85
C ASP A 241 21.68 -34.82 -14.52
N GLU A 242 22.12 -35.47 -13.43
CA GLU A 242 21.64 -36.73 -12.85
C GLU A 242 20.09 -36.86 -12.75
N ARG A 243 19.37 -35.74 -12.83
CA ARG A 243 17.91 -35.67 -12.80
C ARG A 243 17.24 -36.27 -14.04
N ILE A 244 17.89 -36.22 -15.21
CA ILE A 244 17.31 -36.76 -16.46
C ILE A 244 17.50 -38.28 -16.50
N ILE A 245 18.64 -38.79 -16.01
CA ILE A 245 18.91 -40.23 -15.86
C ILE A 245 17.81 -40.90 -15.02
N ARG A 246 17.42 -40.28 -13.90
CA ARG A 246 16.33 -40.80 -13.05
C ARG A 246 14.96 -40.82 -13.74
N ILE A 247 14.68 -39.88 -14.63
CA ILE A 247 13.41 -39.84 -15.37
C ILE A 247 13.38 -40.96 -16.41
N GLU A 248 14.50 -41.23 -17.09
CA GLU A 248 14.61 -42.36 -18.02
C GLU A 248 14.57 -43.72 -17.32
N GLU A 249 15.13 -43.83 -16.12
CA GLU A 249 15.03 -45.05 -15.29
C GLU A 249 13.58 -45.30 -14.86
N LEU A 250 12.87 -44.27 -14.38
CA LEU A 250 11.46 -44.39 -14.00
C LEU A 250 10.55 -44.71 -15.21
N ALA A 251 10.83 -44.15 -16.39
CA ALA A 251 10.09 -44.46 -17.60
C ALA A 251 10.31 -45.90 -18.12
N LYS A 252 11.44 -46.54 -17.77
CA LYS A 252 11.74 -47.94 -18.10
C LYS A 252 11.11 -48.92 -17.12
N GLU A 253 10.87 -48.52 -15.88
CA GLU A 253 10.20 -49.36 -14.87
C GLU A 253 8.67 -49.45 -15.07
N GLU A 254 8.07 -48.52 -15.81
CA GLU A 254 6.64 -48.50 -16.13
C GLU A 254 6.27 -49.17 -17.48
N SER A 255 7.24 -49.78 -18.18
CA SER A 255 7.03 -50.58 -19.41
C SER A 255 7.20 -52.07 -19.18
#